data_AF-A0A3E0PA57-F1
#
_entry.id   AF-A0A3E0PA57-F1
#
_cell.length_a   1.000
_cell.length_b   1.000
_cell.length_c   1.000
_cell.angle_alpha   90.00
_cell.angle_beta   90.00
_cell.angle_gamma   90.00
#
_symmetry.space_group_name_H-M   'P 1'
#
loop_
_entity.id
_entity.type
_entity.pdbx_description
1 polymer ?
#
loop_
_entity_poly.entity_id
_entity_poly.type
_entity_poly.pdbx_seq_one_letter_code
_entity_poly.pdbx_strand_id
1 'polypeptide(L)'
;MEKADTNIPARYQQLIIMWIGLFNSQILFIVLIYFSKSELFSFDPPGPALGDNPPVTIAFAIIAITLVGASFVLKSIYYKRSVDAQDPELVKTGLIIAMALCEGASLLGVLSAFVFNYQYFFAFIALALAGMIFHFPMRSTLMNATHARKL
;
A
#
# COMPACT_ATOMS: atom_id res chain seq x y z
N MET A 1 -14.64 -6.95 -37.24
CA MET A 1 -13.54 -6.09 -36.73
C MET A 1 -13.84 -5.78 -35.29
N GLU A 2 -13.27 -6.57 -34.39
CA GLU A 2 -13.36 -6.40 -32.94
C GLU A 2 -12.69 -5.06 -32.59
N LYS A 3 -13.41 -4.16 -31.92
CA LYS A 3 -12.84 -2.88 -31.48
C LYS A 3 -11.66 -3.21 -30.56
N ALA A 4 -10.43 -2.97 -31.02
CA ALA A 4 -9.29 -2.87 -30.14
C ALA A 4 -9.69 -1.93 -28.99
N ASP A 5 -9.71 -2.43 -27.74
CA ASP A 5 -10.32 -1.75 -26.59
C ASP A 5 -9.74 -0.34 -26.45
N THR A 6 -10.46 0.67 -26.96
CA THR A 6 -9.98 2.05 -27.14
C THR A 6 -9.84 2.80 -25.82
N ASN A 7 -10.04 2.12 -24.67
CA ASN A 7 -10.17 2.75 -23.37
C ASN A 7 -8.96 2.57 -22.44
N ILE A 8 -7.82 2.09 -22.95
CA ILE A 8 -6.57 1.96 -22.15
C ILE A 8 -6.19 3.27 -21.44
N PRO A 9 -6.27 4.46 -22.07
CA PRO A 9 -5.95 5.71 -21.37
C PRO A 9 -6.85 5.97 -20.16
N ALA A 10 -8.16 5.74 -20.26
CA ALA A 10 -9.07 5.98 -19.14
C ALA A 10 -8.89 4.92 -18.04
N ARG A 11 -8.69 3.65 -18.39
CA ARG A 11 -8.36 2.58 -17.42
C ARG A 11 -7.08 2.92 -16.65
N TYR A 12 -6.06 3.40 -17.34
CA TYR A 12 -4.82 3.85 -16.69
C TYR A 12 -5.06 5.05 -15.76
N GLN A 13 -5.86 6.03 -16.20
CA GLN A 13 -6.22 7.17 -15.36
C GLN A 13 -6.95 6.73 -14.08
N GLN A 14 -7.85 5.74 -14.17
CA GLN A 14 -8.49 5.15 -12.98
C GLN A 14 -7.45 4.56 -12.03
N LEU A 15 -6.51 3.75 -12.53
CA LEU A 15 -5.43 3.17 -11.70
C LEU A 15 -4.62 4.26 -10.98
N ILE A 16 -4.30 5.35 -11.68
CA ILE A 16 -3.59 6.49 -11.10
C ILE A 16 -4.43 7.17 -10.02
N ILE A 17 -5.72 7.43 -10.27
CA ILE A 17 -6.63 8.04 -9.28
C ILE A 17 -6.70 7.18 -8.02
N MET A 18 -6.86 5.86 -8.16
CA MET A 18 -6.90 4.94 -7.02
C MET A 18 -5.56 4.91 -6.27
N TRP A 19 -4.44 4.85 -6.99
CA TRP A 19 -3.11 4.86 -6.38
C TRP A 19 -2.88 6.16 -5.60
N ILE A 20 -3.17 7.32 -6.19
CA ILE A 20 -3.05 8.63 -5.53
C ILE A 20 -3.97 8.71 -4.31
N GLY A 21 -5.23 8.27 -4.44
CA GLY A 21 -6.19 8.29 -3.33
C GLY A 21 -5.71 7.48 -2.12
N LEU A 22 -5.30 6.23 -2.36
CA LEU A 22 -4.76 5.36 -1.31
C LEU A 22 -3.41 5.84 -0.78
N PHE A 23 -2.55 6.42 -1.63
CA PHE A 23 -1.29 7.02 -1.17
C PHE A 23 -1.54 8.22 -0.25
N ASN A 24 -2.53 9.07 -0.56
CA ASN A 24 -2.87 10.23 0.28
C ASN A 24 -3.49 9.84 1.63
N SER A 25 -4.07 8.64 1.77
CA SER A 25 -4.55 8.16 3.08
C SER A 25 -3.43 8.12 4.14
N GLN A 26 -2.18 7.92 3.72
CA GLN A 26 -1.02 7.90 4.62
C GLN A 26 -0.76 9.27 5.24
N ILE A 27 -0.99 10.34 4.47
CA ILE A 27 -0.90 11.72 4.96
C ILE A 27 -2.01 11.97 5.98
N LEU A 28 -3.23 11.48 5.72
CA LEU A 28 -4.35 11.60 6.66
C LEU A 28 -4.05 10.91 7.99
N PHE A 29 -3.40 9.74 8.00
CA PHE A 29 -2.99 9.08 9.24
C PHE A 29 -1.99 9.92 10.03
N ILE A 30 -0.98 10.51 9.38
CA ILE A 30 -0.03 11.40 10.05
C ILE A 30 -0.73 12.62 10.63
N VAL A 31 -1.61 13.26 9.84
CA VAL A 31 -2.40 14.42 10.29
C VAL A 31 -3.27 14.06 11.49
N LEU A 32 -3.94 12.91 11.45
CA LEU A 32 -4.78 12.43 12.55
C LEU A 32 -3.97 12.23 13.84
N ILE A 33 -2.80 11.58 13.75
CA ILE A 33 -1.92 11.38 14.91
C ILE A 33 -1.38 12.73 15.40
N TYR A 34 -1.00 13.63 14.50
CA TYR A 34 -0.51 14.97 14.87
C TYR A 34 -1.53 15.76 15.69
N PHE A 35 -2.80 15.76 15.30
CA PHE A 35 -3.83 16.48 16.04
C PHE A 35 -4.26 15.78 17.34
N SER A 36 -4.14 14.45 17.42
CA SER A 36 -4.63 13.68 18.56
C SER A 36 -3.56 13.35 19.61
N LYS A 37 -2.30 13.29 19.18
CA LYS A 37 -1.14 12.76 19.89
C LYS A 37 0.13 13.55 19.50
N SER A 38 0.06 14.88 19.58
CA SER A 38 1.15 15.77 19.17
C SER A 38 2.43 15.54 19.99
N GLU A 39 2.29 15.04 21.22
CA GLU A 39 3.40 14.67 22.10
C GLU A 39 4.33 13.60 21.50
N LEU A 40 3.80 12.70 20.64
CA LEU A 40 4.61 11.66 19.99
C LEU A 40 5.58 12.21 18.94
N PHE A 41 5.44 13.47 18.54
CA PHE A 41 6.36 14.15 17.63
C PHE A 41 7.50 14.86 18.37
N SER A 42 7.45 14.92 19.71
CA SER A 42 8.55 15.43 20.52
C SER A 42 9.58 14.32 20.74
N PHE A 43 10.86 14.61 20.46
CA PHE A 43 11.96 13.64 20.56
C PHE A 43 12.78 13.77 21.85
N ASP A 44 12.30 14.53 22.83
CA ASP A 44 13.07 14.88 24.02
C ASP A 44 12.26 14.67 25.32
N PRO A 45 12.64 13.73 26.21
CA PRO A 45 13.61 12.65 25.99
C PRO A 45 13.07 11.57 25.04
N PRO A 46 13.92 10.91 24.23
CA PRO A 46 13.48 9.85 23.33
C PRO A 46 13.03 8.63 24.14
N GLY A 47 11.84 8.11 23.82
CA GLY A 47 11.34 6.87 24.39
C GLY A 47 12.17 5.65 23.96
N PRO A 48 12.00 4.49 24.62
CA PRO A 48 12.69 3.27 24.24
C PRO A 48 12.38 2.88 22.78
N ALA A 49 13.39 2.43 22.03
CA ALA A 49 13.26 2.10 20.60
C ALA A 49 12.15 1.06 20.30
N LEU A 50 11.93 0.12 21.21
CA LEU A 50 10.87 -0.90 21.10
C LEU A 50 9.60 -0.55 21.87
N GLY A 51 9.53 0.65 22.45
CA GLY A 51 8.44 1.10 23.31
C GLY A 51 8.42 0.37 24.65
N ASP A 52 7.41 0.66 25.46
CA ASP A 52 7.22 0.04 26.77
C ASP A 52 6.79 -1.43 26.67
N ASN A 53 6.31 -1.86 25.49
CA ASN A 53 5.86 -3.22 25.23
C ASN A 53 6.59 -3.84 24.03
N PRO A 54 7.89 -4.21 24.18
CA PRO A 54 8.68 -4.75 23.08
C PRO A 54 8.07 -5.95 22.34
N PRO A 55 7.41 -6.93 23.01
CA PRO A 55 6.81 -8.06 22.30
C PRO A 55 5.72 -7.63 21.31
N VAL A 56 4.92 -6.61 21.65
CA VAL A 56 3.86 -6.10 20.78
C VAL A 56 4.46 -5.38 19.58
N THR A 57 5.45 -4.52 19.81
CA THR A 57 6.15 -3.78 18.75
C THR A 57 6.81 -4.73 17.76
N ILE A 58 7.47 -5.79 18.25
CA ILE A 58 8.09 -6.82 17.41
C ILE A 58 7.02 -7.58 16.60
N ALA A 59 5.93 -7.99 17.24
CA ALA A 59 4.84 -8.68 16.55
C ALA A 59 4.24 -7.82 15.43
N PHE A 60 3.97 -6.54 15.71
CA PHE A 60 3.46 -5.61 14.71
C PHE A 60 4.45 -5.40 13.57
N ALA A 61 5.75 -5.30 13.87
CA ALA A 61 6.78 -5.16 12.84
C ALA A 61 6.80 -6.38 11.90
N ILE A 62 6.74 -7.59 12.44
CA ILE A 62 6.66 -8.83 11.65
C ILE A 62 5.40 -8.84 10.78
N ILE A 63 4.24 -8.48 11.33
CA ILE A 63 2.98 -8.43 10.59
C ILE A 63 3.06 -7.37 9.48
N ALA A 64 3.56 -6.17 9.76
CA ALA A 64 3.70 -5.10 8.79
C ALA A 64 4.61 -5.50 7.62
N ILE A 65 5.77 -6.10 7.90
CA ILE A 65 6.68 -6.63 6.88
C ILE A 65 5.98 -7.72 6.07
N THR A 66 5.22 -8.60 6.72
CA THR A 66 4.48 -9.67 6.05
C THR A 66 3.39 -9.12 5.14
N LEU A 67 2.64 -8.10 5.57
CA LEU A 67 1.61 -7.44 4.76
C LEU A 67 2.21 -6.79 3.52
N VAL A 68 3.31 -6.04 3.67
CA VAL A 68 4.02 -5.45 2.54
C VAL A 68 4.65 -6.53 1.66
N GLY A 69 5.19 -7.61 2.20
CA GLY A 69 5.68 -8.73 1.38
C GLY A 69 4.55 -9.40 0.58
N ALA A 70 3.42 -9.65 1.22
CA ALA A 70 2.23 -10.23 0.61
C ALA A 70 1.63 -9.33 -0.48
N SER A 71 1.77 -8.00 -0.37
CA SER A 71 1.26 -7.07 -1.39
C SER A 71 1.92 -7.29 -2.75
N PHE A 72 3.24 -7.55 -2.79
CA PHE A 72 3.95 -7.89 -4.03
C PHE A 72 3.52 -9.23 -4.61
N VAL A 73 3.40 -10.25 -3.75
CA VAL A 73 3.03 -11.60 -4.18
C VAL A 73 1.62 -11.62 -4.75
N LEU A 74 0.65 -11.06 -4.02
CA LEU A 74 -0.74 -11.04 -4.45
C LEU A 74 -0.93 -10.19 -5.71
N LYS A 75 -0.29 -9.00 -5.79
CA LYS A 75 -0.30 -8.20 -7.02
C LYS A 75 0.20 -8.99 -8.23
N SER A 76 1.32 -9.71 -8.07
CA SER A 76 1.88 -10.54 -9.15
C SER A 76 0.91 -11.63 -9.60
N ILE A 77 0.23 -12.30 -8.66
CA ILE A 77 -0.77 -13.33 -8.99
C ILE A 77 -1.92 -12.75 -9.80
N TYR A 78 -2.50 -11.62 -9.37
CA TYR A 78 -3.60 -10.98 -10.10
C TYR A 78 -3.16 -10.46 -11.47
N TYR A 79 -1.93 -9.94 -11.58
CA TYR A 79 -1.40 -9.46 -12.86
C TYR A 79 -1.16 -10.61 -13.84
N LYS A 80 -0.63 -11.76 -13.39
CA LYS A 80 -0.51 -12.95 -14.24
C LYS A 80 -1.88 -13.41 -14.72
N ARG A 81 -2.84 -13.54 -13.80
CA ARG A 81 -4.23 -13.89 -14.14
C ARG A 81 -4.89 -12.90 -15.10
N SER A 82 -4.59 -11.59 -14.99
CA SER A 82 -5.09 -10.58 -15.92
C SER A 82 -4.62 -10.80 -17.36
N VAL A 83 -3.39 -11.32 -17.53
CA VAL A 83 -2.85 -11.65 -18.85
C VAL A 83 -3.44 -12.97 -19.33
N ASP A 84 -3.50 -13.99 -18.49
CA ASP A 84 -4.03 -15.31 -18.87
C ASP A 84 -5.52 -15.24 -19.25
N ALA A 85 -6.31 -14.47 -18.50
CA ALA A 85 -7.74 -14.30 -18.73
C ALA A 85 -8.08 -13.16 -19.72
N GLN A 86 -7.08 -12.39 -20.16
CA GLN A 86 -7.26 -11.16 -20.94
C GLN A 86 -8.28 -10.20 -20.29
N ASP A 87 -8.18 -10.06 -18.96
CA ASP A 87 -9.12 -9.26 -18.16
C ASP A 87 -8.38 -8.09 -17.47
N PRO A 88 -8.48 -6.86 -18.01
CA PRO A 88 -7.85 -5.68 -17.41
C PRO A 88 -8.44 -5.28 -16.04
N GLU A 89 -9.62 -5.78 -15.64
CA GLU A 89 -10.17 -5.53 -14.30
C GLU A 89 -9.37 -6.23 -13.20
N LEU A 90 -8.70 -7.34 -13.52
CA LEU A 90 -7.80 -8.03 -12.60
C LEU A 90 -6.55 -7.19 -12.30
N VAL A 91 -6.11 -6.31 -13.22
CA VAL A 91 -5.03 -5.34 -12.94
C VAL A 91 -5.46 -4.36 -11.86
N LYS A 92 -6.68 -3.83 -11.98
CA LYS A 92 -7.26 -2.93 -10.97
C LYS A 92 -7.38 -3.63 -9.61
N THR A 93 -7.92 -4.84 -9.60
CA THR A 93 -8.08 -5.64 -8.38
C THR A 93 -6.74 -5.90 -7.70
N GLY A 94 -5.73 -6.30 -8.48
CA GLY A 94 -4.37 -6.51 -7.97
C GLY A 94 -3.76 -5.24 -7.36
N LEU A 95 -3.99 -4.08 -7.98
CA LEU A 95 -3.53 -2.80 -7.42
C LEU A 95 -4.21 -2.45 -6.10
N ILE A 96 -5.55 -2.57 -6.02
CA ILE A 96 -6.31 -2.26 -4.80
C ILE A 96 -5.85 -3.16 -3.64
N ILE A 97 -5.74 -4.47 -3.87
CA ILE A 97 -5.30 -5.42 -2.84
C ILE A 97 -3.88 -5.08 -2.36
N ALA A 98 -2.98 -4.79 -3.29
CA ALA A 98 -1.60 -4.44 -2.94
C ALA A 98 -1.53 -3.18 -2.07
N MET A 99 -2.26 -2.14 -2.47
CA MET A 99 -2.32 -0.88 -1.73
C MET A 99 -2.98 -1.06 -0.35
N ALA A 100 -4.06 -1.84 -0.25
CA ALA A 100 -4.74 -2.13 1.01
C ALA A 100 -3.85 -2.89 1.99
N LEU A 101 -2.99 -3.81 1.50
CA LEU A 101 -2.01 -4.51 2.33
C LEU A 101 -0.91 -3.57 2.84
N CYS A 102 -0.40 -2.67 1.98
CA CYS A 102 0.52 -1.62 2.43
C CYS A 102 -0.15 -0.70 3.47
N GLU A 103 -1.40 -0.29 3.26
CA GLU A 103 -2.16 0.51 4.21
C GLU A 103 -2.40 -0.23 5.53
N GLY A 104 -2.59 -1.56 5.50
CA GLY A 104 -2.65 -2.38 6.70
C GLY A 104 -1.39 -2.25 7.56
N ALA A 105 -0.20 -2.12 6.96
CA ALA A 105 1.04 -1.88 7.69
C ALA A 105 1.05 -0.50 8.37
N SER A 106 0.56 0.57 7.72
CA SER A 106 0.48 1.88 8.36
C SER A 106 -0.60 1.98 9.42
N LEU A 107 -1.71 1.26 9.26
CA LEU A 107 -2.73 1.12 10.31
C LEU A 107 -2.17 0.49 11.59
N LEU A 108 -1.23 -0.46 11.49
CA LEU A 108 -0.50 -0.96 12.67
C LEU A 108 0.34 0.15 13.33
N GLY A 109 0.93 1.05 12.55
CA GLY A 109 1.55 2.27 13.06
C GLY A 109 0.57 3.17 13.80
N VAL A 110 -0.59 3.46 13.20
CA VAL A 110 -1.67 4.24 13.84
C VAL A 110 -2.10 3.59 15.16
N LEU A 111 -2.35 2.28 15.16
CA LEU A 111 -2.67 1.54 16.39
C LEU A 111 -1.55 1.62 17.43
N SER A 112 -0.29 1.54 16.99
CA SER A 112 0.87 1.68 17.88
C SER A 112 0.90 3.05 18.56
N ALA A 113 0.62 4.11 17.79
CA ALA A 113 0.57 5.48 18.30
C ALA A 113 -0.57 5.67 19.31
N PHE A 114 -1.79 5.22 18.98
CA PHE A 114 -2.96 5.48 19.81
C PHE A 114 -3.08 4.57 21.03
N VAL A 115 -2.76 3.28 20.90
CA VAL A 115 -2.97 2.28 21.96
C VAL A 115 -1.76 2.16 22.87
N PHE A 116 -0.54 2.20 22.30
CA PHE A 116 0.69 1.94 23.03
C PHE A 116 1.56 3.19 23.22
N ASN A 117 1.09 4.37 22.79
CA ASN A 117 1.86 5.62 22.77
C ASN A 117 3.25 5.44 22.15
N TYR A 118 3.36 4.60 21.13
CA TYR A 118 4.64 4.25 20.55
C TYR A 118 5.15 5.37 19.63
N GLN A 119 6.23 6.03 20.05
CA GLN A 119 6.82 7.18 19.37
C GLN A 119 7.33 6.89 17.96
N TYR A 120 7.84 5.68 17.70
CA TYR A 120 8.38 5.30 16.39
C TYR A 120 7.33 4.73 15.43
N PHE A 121 6.05 5.07 15.62
CA PHE A 121 4.94 4.66 14.73
C PHE A 121 5.20 5.02 13.26
N PHE A 122 5.96 6.09 13.01
CA PHE A 122 6.31 6.55 11.67
C PHE A 122 7.10 5.50 10.86
N ALA A 123 7.80 4.57 11.51
CA ALA A 123 8.51 3.49 10.83
C ALA A 123 7.54 2.59 10.04
N PHE A 124 6.36 2.31 10.60
CA PHE A 124 5.30 1.53 9.94
C PHE A 124 4.70 2.28 8.75
N ILE A 125 4.46 3.59 8.91
CA ILE A 125 3.95 4.44 7.84
C ILE A 125 4.99 4.57 6.71
N ALA A 126 6.27 4.73 7.05
CA ALA A 126 7.36 4.80 6.09
C ALA A 126 7.50 3.48 5.31
N LEU A 127 7.39 2.33 5.98
CA LEU A 127 7.40 1.01 5.35
C LEU A 127 6.22 0.85 4.37
N ALA A 128 5.02 1.25 4.78
CA ALA A 128 3.83 1.26 3.91
C ALA A 128 4.02 2.15 2.68
N LEU A 129 4.48 3.39 2.87
CA LEU A 129 4.75 4.34 1.80
C LEU A 129 5.78 3.81 0.80
N ALA A 130 6.87 3.21 1.28
CA ALA A 130 7.86 2.56 0.43
C ALA A 130 7.20 1.48 -0.44
N GLY A 131 6.41 0.58 0.16
CA GLY A 131 5.64 -0.44 -0.56
C GLY A 131 4.70 0.15 -1.61
N MET A 132 3.95 1.22 -1.26
CA MET A 132 3.04 1.89 -2.17
C MET A 132 3.75 2.53 -3.37
N ILE A 133 4.93 3.13 -3.18
CA ILE A 133 5.75 3.68 -4.26
C ILE A 133 6.13 2.57 -5.26
N PHE A 134 6.57 1.42 -4.77
CA PHE A 134 6.86 0.26 -5.63
C PHE A 134 5.62 -0.32 -6.32
N HIS A 135 4.42 0.05 -5.88
CA HIS A 135 3.18 -0.35 -6.50
C HIS A 135 2.63 0.62 -7.55
N PHE A 136 3.39 1.65 -7.93
CA PHE A 136 3.01 2.59 -8.98
C PHE A 136 2.46 1.88 -10.24
N PRO A 137 1.28 2.27 -10.76
CA PRO A 137 0.66 1.60 -11.89
C PRO A 137 1.41 1.91 -13.20
N MET A 138 1.62 0.88 -14.03
CA MET A 138 2.30 1.01 -15.32
C MET A 138 1.33 0.74 -16.47
N ARG A 139 1.38 1.56 -17.52
CA ARG A 139 0.55 1.39 -18.73
C ARG A 139 0.79 0.05 -19.43
N SER A 140 2.03 -0.44 -19.41
CA SER A 140 2.42 -1.72 -20.00
C SER A 140 1.65 -2.90 -19.43
N THR A 141 1.32 -2.89 -18.13
CA THR A 141 0.51 -3.95 -17.52
C THR A 141 -0.88 -4.04 -18.13
N LEU A 142 -1.54 -2.90 -18.37
CA LEU A 142 -2.86 -2.86 -19.00
C LEU A 142 -2.80 -3.32 -20.45
N MET A 143 -1.77 -2.93 -21.19
CA MET A 143 -1.58 -3.37 -22.58
C MET A 143 -1.42 -4.89 -22.67
N ASN A 144 -0.62 -5.49 -21.78
CA ASN A 144 -0.42 -6.93 -21.75
C ASN A 144 -1.69 -7.70 -21.37
N ALA A 145 -2.53 -7.13 -20.50
CA ALA A 145 -3.81 -7.72 -20.08
C ALA A 145 -4.92 -7.57 -21.14
N THR A 146 -4.76 -6.65 -22.10
CA THR A 146 -5.79 -6.37 -23.12
C THR A 146 -5.43 -6.90 -24.51
N HIS A 147 -4.14 -7.08 -24.77
CA HIS A 147 -3.63 -7.59 -26.02
C HIS A 147 -2.71 -8.77 -25.75
N ALA A 148 -3.22 -9.98 -25.96
CA ALA A 148 -2.39 -11.15 -26.10
C ALA A 148 -1.40 -10.90 -27.25
N ARG A 149 -0.11 -10.89 -26.94
CA ARG A 149 0.92 -11.01 -27.97
C ARG A 149 0.64 -12.34 -28.67
N LYS A 150 0.06 -12.31 -29.88
CA LYS A 150 0.09 -13.46 -30.79
C LYS A 150 1.56 -13.75 -31.06
N LEU A 151 2.13 -14.70 -30.31
CA LEU A 151 3.33 -15.42 -30.66
C LEU A 151 2.90 -16.83 -31.06
#